data_AF-A0A926CDC5-F1
#
_entry.id   AF-A0A926CDC5-F1
#
_cell.length_a   1.000
_cell.length_b   1.000
_cell.length_c   1.000
_cell.angle_alpha   90.00
_cell.angle_beta   90.00
_cell.angle_gamma   90.00
#
_symmetry.space_group_name_H-M   'P 1'
#
loop_
_entity.id
_entity.type
_entity.pdbx_description
1 polymer ?
#
loop_
_entity_poly.entity_id
_entity_poly.type
_entity_poly.pdbx_seq_one_letter_code
_entity_poly.pdbx_strand_id
1 'polypeptide(L)'
;MKTSSEVIDAINELERCFPVQSWRVNDIDLWPAYRISLYTNVTSAFMLHDVVDHWSQRIRRLAERGLRSLWRVSRASWRDRSMNARVSHGKAAVFLSDGMSFTKVGDTWFDRIVDPLILALEKRGFPTLKLTPLPEAHFPRFVPSCFIQPAIDRVKLFASVTNVQPVLPQFDEFLAEARAKFGALAPDRRWLVVQAS
;
A
#
# COMPACT_ATOMS: atom_id res chain seq x y z
N MET A 1 -21.71 -19.89 -0.70
CA MET A 1 -20.43 -19.22 -1.01
C MET A 1 -20.72 -17.73 -0.96
N LYS A 2 -19.99 -16.94 -0.15
CA LYS A 2 -20.29 -15.50 -0.03
C LYS A 2 -19.81 -14.76 -1.28
N THR A 3 -20.67 -13.95 -1.87
CA THR A 3 -20.37 -12.99 -2.93
C THR A 3 -19.59 -11.80 -2.38
N SER A 4 -18.94 -11.01 -3.24
CA SER A 4 -18.27 -9.78 -2.83
C SER A 4 -19.21 -8.80 -2.11
N SER A 5 -20.50 -8.78 -2.47
CA SER A 5 -21.51 -7.97 -1.78
C SER A 5 -21.72 -8.45 -0.35
N GLU A 6 -21.92 -9.75 -0.14
CA GLU A 6 -22.14 -10.32 1.19
C GLU A 6 -20.93 -10.12 2.13
N VAL A 7 -19.70 -10.05 1.58
CA VAL A 7 -18.51 -9.68 2.36
C VAL A 7 -18.59 -8.22 2.80
N ILE A 8 -18.92 -7.31 1.88
CA ILE A 8 -19.04 -5.87 2.18
C ILE A 8 -20.16 -5.64 3.20
N ASP A 9 -21.31 -6.30 3.04
CA ASP A 9 -22.44 -6.16 3.95
C ASP A 9 -22.10 -6.63 5.37
N ALA A 10 -21.40 -7.77 5.49
CA ALA A 10 -20.92 -8.26 6.77
C ALA A 10 -19.87 -7.33 7.42
N ILE A 11 -18.99 -6.72 6.63
CA ILE A 11 -18.04 -5.71 7.12
C ILE A 11 -18.77 -4.45 7.61
N ASN A 12 -19.76 -3.97 6.84
CA ASN A 12 -20.55 -2.79 7.21
C ASN A 12 -21.40 -3.05 8.46
N GLU A 13 -21.86 -4.29 8.67
CA GLU A 13 -22.51 -4.70 9.92
C GLU A 13 -21.56 -4.57 11.12
N LEU A 14 -20.32 -5.07 11.01
CA LEU A 14 -19.32 -4.88 12.06
C LEU A 14 -19.04 -3.40 12.34
N GLU A 15 -18.90 -2.58 11.29
CA GLU A 15 -18.67 -1.14 11.43
C GLU A 15 -19.81 -0.41 12.16
N ARG A 16 -21.05 -0.90 12.06
CA ARG A 16 -22.19 -0.35 12.81
C ARG A 16 -22.21 -0.80 14.27
N CYS A 17 -21.72 -2.00 14.56
CA CYS A 17 -21.77 -2.58 15.90
C CYS A 17 -20.59 -2.15 16.80
N PHE A 18 -19.45 -1.80 16.20
CA PHE A 18 -18.21 -1.55 16.93
C PHE A 18 -17.64 -0.15 16.62
N PRO A 19 -16.95 0.50 17.58
CA PRO A 19 -16.38 1.84 17.40
C PRO A 19 -15.09 1.83 16.58
N VAL A 20 -15.10 1.20 15.41
CA VAL A 20 -13.91 1.02 14.56
C VAL A 20 -13.31 2.36 14.09
N GLN A 21 -14.14 3.40 13.98
CA GLN A 21 -13.73 4.76 13.62
C GLN A 21 -12.80 5.41 14.65
N SER A 22 -12.82 4.96 15.92
CA SER A 22 -11.92 5.47 16.96
C SER A 22 -10.61 4.69 17.08
N TRP A 23 -10.40 3.67 16.24
CA TRP A 23 -9.19 2.86 16.29
C TRP A 23 -8.01 3.62 15.71
N ARG A 24 -7.02 3.90 16.57
CA ARG A 24 -5.89 4.75 16.21
C ARG A 24 -4.57 4.24 16.74
N VAL A 25 -3.52 4.64 16.06
CA VAL A 25 -2.16 4.64 16.56
C VAL A 25 -1.56 6.01 16.32
N ASN A 26 -1.23 6.74 17.39
CA ASN A 26 -0.91 8.17 17.28
C ASN A 26 -2.02 8.89 16.49
N ASP A 27 -1.65 9.58 15.41
CA ASP A 27 -2.55 10.33 14.52
C ASP A 27 -3.03 9.53 13.29
N ILE A 28 -2.85 8.21 13.27
CA ILE A 28 -3.18 7.34 12.14
C ILE A 28 -4.42 6.50 12.47
N ASP A 29 -5.45 6.61 11.62
CA ASP A 29 -6.65 5.77 11.69
C ASP A 29 -6.36 4.36 11.15
N LEU A 30 -6.71 3.33 11.95
CA LEU A 30 -6.37 1.95 11.65
C LEU A 30 -7.45 1.20 10.87
N TRP A 31 -8.71 1.61 11.00
CA TRP A 31 -9.85 0.91 10.40
C TRP A 31 -9.77 0.81 8.86
N PRO A 32 -9.43 1.86 8.09
CA PRO A 32 -9.36 1.75 6.64
C PRO A 32 -8.40 0.65 6.15
N ALA A 33 -7.23 0.54 6.78
CA ALA A 33 -6.26 -0.49 6.46
C ALA A 33 -6.80 -1.89 6.84
N TYR A 34 -7.35 -2.03 8.05
CA TYR A 34 -7.91 -3.30 8.52
C TYR A 34 -9.06 -3.78 7.64
N ARG A 35 -9.96 -2.86 7.26
CA ARG A 35 -11.10 -3.11 6.36
C ARG A 35 -10.65 -3.68 5.01
N ILE A 36 -9.64 -3.07 4.39
CA ILE A 36 -9.07 -3.55 3.12
C ILE A 36 -8.46 -4.94 3.31
N SER A 37 -7.72 -5.17 4.38
CA SER A 37 -7.10 -6.48 4.64
C SER A 37 -8.14 -7.57 4.90
N LEU A 38 -9.18 -7.28 5.66
CA LEU A 38 -10.25 -8.22 5.94
C LEU A 38 -10.96 -8.60 4.65
N TYR A 39 -11.36 -7.61 3.83
CA TYR A 39 -11.96 -7.85 2.53
C TYR A 39 -11.04 -8.70 1.64
N THR A 40 -9.76 -8.32 1.53
CA THR A 40 -8.79 -9.01 0.66
C THR A 40 -8.53 -10.44 1.12
N ASN A 41 -8.41 -10.69 2.42
CA ASN A 41 -8.22 -12.04 2.97
C ASN A 41 -9.40 -12.94 2.64
N VAL A 42 -10.61 -12.41 2.82
CA VAL A 42 -11.85 -13.14 2.54
C VAL A 42 -12.00 -13.43 1.06
N THR A 43 -11.83 -12.43 0.19
CA THR A 43 -11.91 -12.65 -1.27
C THR A 43 -10.79 -13.54 -1.80
N SER A 44 -9.58 -13.42 -1.25
CA SER A 44 -8.45 -14.25 -1.69
C SER A 44 -8.65 -15.71 -1.29
N ALA A 45 -9.16 -16.00 -0.09
CA ALA A 45 -9.49 -17.36 0.32
C ALA A 45 -10.57 -18.00 -0.58
N PHE A 46 -11.46 -17.19 -1.18
CA PHE A 46 -12.41 -17.69 -2.17
C PHE A 46 -11.77 -17.98 -3.53
N MET A 47 -10.76 -17.22 -3.94
CA MET A 47 -10.10 -17.40 -5.23
C MET A 47 -8.92 -18.38 -5.20
N LEU A 48 -8.26 -18.52 -4.05
CA LEU A 48 -7.04 -19.28 -3.83
C LEU A 48 -7.26 -20.16 -2.61
N HIS A 49 -7.29 -21.48 -2.82
CA HIS A 49 -7.63 -22.48 -1.79
C HIS A 49 -6.66 -22.58 -0.61
N ASP A 50 -5.57 -21.79 -0.57
CA ASP A 50 -4.57 -21.82 0.50
C ASP A 50 -4.08 -20.41 0.83
N VAL A 51 -4.45 -19.92 2.02
CA VAL A 51 -3.76 -18.79 2.65
C VAL A 51 -3.38 -19.20 4.07
N VAL A 52 -2.21 -19.81 4.22
CA VAL A 52 -1.58 -20.00 5.54
C VAL A 52 -0.59 -18.85 5.74
N ASP A 53 -0.85 -18.00 6.75
CA ASP A 53 -0.02 -16.85 7.07
C ASP A 53 1.12 -17.27 8.02
N HIS A 54 2.37 -17.22 7.55
CA HIS A 54 3.56 -17.50 8.36
C HIS A 54 4.33 -16.19 8.62
N TRP A 55 4.14 -15.63 9.80
CA TRP A 55 4.74 -14.38 10.29
C TRP A 55 6.24 -14.23 10.00
N SER A 56 7.04 -15.24 10.33
CA SER A 56 8.49 -15.24 10.12
C SER A 56 8.86 -15.12 8.64
N GLN A 57 8.05 -15.71 7.76
CA GLN A 57 8.24 -15.59 6.31
C GLN A 57 7.84 -14.20 5.81
N ARG A 58 6.85 -13.55 6.41
CA ARG A 58 6.42 -12.20 6.01
C ARG A 58 7.49 -11.15 6.29
N ILE A 59 8.09 -11.17 7.49
CA ILE A 59 9.22 -10.28 7.83
C ILE A 59 10.41 -10.56 6.92
N ARG A 60 10.76 -11.84 6.70
CA ARG A 60 11.86 -12.19 5.79
C ARG A 60 11.61 -11.69 4.37
N ARG A 61 10.40 -11.88 3.84
CA ARG A 61 10.01 -11.37 2.52
C ARG A 61 10.05 -9.85 2.46
N LEU A 62 9.64 -9.14 3.52
CA LEU A 62 9.75 -7.68 3.60
C LEU A 62 11.22 -7.23 3.57
N ALA A 63 12.09 -7.85 4.36
CA ALA A 63 13.52 -7.55 4.38
C ALA A 63 14.18 -7.84 3.01
N GLU A 64 13.90 -9.00 2.41
CA GLU A 64 14.38 -9.36 1.08
C GLU A 64 13.87 -8.42 -0.01
N ARG A 65 12.62 -7.94 0.10
CA ARG A 65 12.05 -6.96 -0.83
C ARG A 65 12.69 -5.60 -0.64
N GLY A 66 12.89 -5.15 0.59
CA GLY A 66 13.56 -3.88 0.92
C GLY A 66 15.00 -3.84 0.41
N LEU A 67 15.77 -4.92 0.62
CA LEU A 67 17.14 -5.02 0.09
C LEU A 67 17.15 -5.00 -1.44
N ARG A 68 16.24 -5.74 -2.08
CA ARG A 68 16.11 -5.74 -3.54
C ARG A 68 15.64 -4.40 -4.08
N SER A 69 14.71 -3.73 -3.42
CA SER A 69 14.19 -2.42 -3.83
C SER A 69 15.29 -1.36 -3.72
N LEU A 70 16.06 -1.34 -2.63
CA LEU A 70 17.20 -0.45 -2.44
C LEU A 70 18.23 -0.57 -3.57
N TRP A 71 18.65 -1.79 -3.91
CA TRP A 71 19.61 -2.00 -4.99
C TRP A 71 19.05 -1.59 -6.36
N ARG A 72 17.83 -2.03 -6.69
CA ARG A 72 17.21 -1.78 -8.00
C ARG A 72 16.91 -0.29 -8.20
N VAL A 73 16.31 0.36 -7.20
CA VAL A 73 15.99 1.78 -7.24
C VAL A 73 17.26 2.62 -7.33
N SER A 74 18.31 2.28 -6.58
CA SER A 74 19.59 3.01 -6.67
C SER A 74 20.22 2.88 -8.05
N ARG A 75 20.25 1.65 -8.61
CA ARG A 75 20.77 1.40 -9.96
C ARG A 75 19.97 2.17 -11.02
N ALA A 76 18.65 2.14 -10.95
CA ALA A 76 17.79 2.86 -11.89
C ALA A 76 17.97 4.37 -11.75
N SER A 77 18.01 4.89 -10.52
CA SER A 77 18.22 6.31 -10.23
C SER A 77 19.57 6.81 -10.75
N TRP A 78 20.60 5.97 -10.74
CA TRP A 78 21.91 6.32 -11.29
C TRP A 78 21.92 6.31 -12.83
N ARG A 79 21.39 5.26 -13.46
CA ARG A 79 21.35 5.15 -14.93
C ARG A 79 20.43 6.18 -15.59
N ASP A 80 19.39 6.59 -14.88
CA ASP A 80 18.34 7.48 -15.39
C ASP A 80 18.24 8.76 -14.54
N ARG A 81 19.41 9.37 -14.25
CA ARG A 81 19.53 10.48 -13.30
C ARG A 81 18.75 11.72 -13.71
N SER A 82 18.66 12.02 -15.01
CA SER A 82 17.92 13.16 -15.56
C SER A 82 16.42 13.04 -15.31
N MET A 83 15.90 11.82 -15.13
CA MET A 83 14.48 11.56 -14.92
C MET A 83 14.10 11.43 -13.43
N ASN A 84 15.03 11.70 -12.51
CA ASN A 84 14.73 11.74 -11.09
C ASN A 84 14.08 13.07 -10.71
N ALA A 85 12.76 13.08 -10.57
CA ALA A 85 12.04 14.24 -10.07
C ALA A 85 12.38 14.50 -8.60
N ARG A 86 12.59 15.77 -8.26
CA ARG A 86 12.77 16.20 -6.87
C ARG A 86 11.41 16.50 -6.24
N VAL A 87 11.25 16.10 -4.99
CA VAL A 87 10.14 16.57 -4.16
C VAL A 87 10.45 18.02 -3.79
N SER A 88 9.63 18.95 -4.27
CA SER A 88 9.77 20.37 -4.00
C SER A 88 8.40 20.99 -3.72
N HIS A 89 8.39 22.09 -2.97
CA HIS A 89 7.21 22.92 -2.82
C HIS A 89 6.85 23.56 -4.19
N GLY A 90 5.57 23.89 -4.41
CA GLY A 90 5.10 24.54 -5.63
C GLY A 90 4.63 23.60 -6.76
N LYS A 91 4.41 22.31 -6.49
CA LYS A 91 3.74 21.40 -7.43
C LYS A 91 2.23 21.62 -7.37
N ALA A 92 1.62 21.85 -8.53
CA ALA A 92 0.17 22.05 -8.66
C ALA A 92 -0.60 20.73 -8.58
N ALA A 93 0.03 19.61 -8.99
CA ALA A 93 -0.55 18.28 -8.93
C ALA A 93 0.49 17.23 -8.56
N VAL A 94 0.09 16.26 -7.74
CA VAL A 94 0.89 15.08 -7.38
C VAL A 94 0.14 13.84 -7.87
N PHE A 95 0.83 13.00 -8.63
CA PHE A 95 0.29 11.75 -9.15
C PHE A 95 0.99 10.57 -8.49
N LEU A 96 0.22 9.58 -8.07
CA LEU A 96 0.72 8.30 -7.59
C LEU A 96 0.49 7.24 -8.68
N SER A 97 1.57 6.67 -9.19
CA SER A 97 1.49 5.56 -10.14
C SER A 97 1.03 4.28 -9.42
N ASP A 98 0.16 3.50 -10.06
CA ASP A 98 -0.33 2.21 -9.55
C ASP A 98 0.72 1.08 -9.70
N GLY A 99 1.76 1.34 -10.49
CA GLY A 99 2.81 0.38 -10.80
C GLY A 99 2.44 -0.72 -11.80
N MET A 100 1.18 -0.82 -12.20
CA MET A 100 0.66 -1.88 -13.08
C MET A 100 0.30 -1.35 -14.47
N SER A 101 0.08 -0.04 -14.59
CA SER A 101 -0.34 0.61 -15.83
C SER A 101 0.80 0.95 -16.78
N PHE A 102 2.03 0.52 -16.46
CA PHE A 102 3.19 0.71 -17.32
C PHE A 102 3.13 -0.17 -18.58
N THR A 103 3.50 0.43 -19.71
CA THR A 103 3.72 -0.25 -20.98
C THR A 103 5.00 0.27 -21.61
N LYS A 104 5.65 -0.55 -22.43
CA LYS A 104 6.86 -0.14 -23.16
C LYS A 104 6.46 0.43 -24.52
N VAL A 105 6.80 1.69 -24.78
CA VAL A 105 6.60 2.36 -26.08
C VAL A 105 7.98 2.71 -26.64
N GLY A 106 8.36 2.04 -27.72
CA GLY A 106 9.74 2.05 -28.20
C GLY A 106 10.70 1.51 -27.14
N ASP A 107 11.69 2.31 -26.76
CA ASP A 107 12.66 1.96 -25.71
C ASP A 107 12.31 2.49 -24.32
N THR A 108 11.21 3.24 -24.17
CA THR A 108 10.84 3.89 -22.91
C THR A 108 9.62 3.26 -22.25
N TRP A 109 9.57 3.33 -20.93
CA TRP A 109 8.41 2.94 -20.13
C TRP A 109 7.47 4.12 -19.91
N PHE A 110 6.20 3.87 -20.19
CA PHE A 110 5.11 4.84 -20.18
C PHE A 110 3.97 4.34 -19.29
N ASP A 111 3.54 5.14 -18.33
CA ASP A 111 2.35 4.87 -17.52
C ASP A 111 1.10 5.34 -18.27
N ARG A 112 0.29 4.38 -18.72
CA ARG A 112 -0.85 4.64 -19.62
C ARG A 112 -1.94 5.52 -19.01
N ILE A 113 -1.99 5.63 -17.69
CA ILE A 113 -3.03 6.40 -16.99
C ILE A 113 -2.48 7.77 -16.60
N VAL A 114 -1.33 7.78 -15.92
CA VAL A 114 -0.83 8.99 -15.27
C VAL A 114 -0.05 9.90 -16.24
N ASP A 115 0.76 9.32 -17.14
CA ASP A 115 1.63 10.13 -18.00
C ASP A 115 0.84 11.04 -18.98
N PRO A 116 -0.27 10.61 -19.62
CA PRO A 116 -1.08 11.51 -20.44
C PRO A 116 -1.60 12.74 -19.68
N LEU A 117 -2.01 12.56 -18.42
CA LEU A 117 -2.54 13.64 -17.58
C LEU A 117 -1.43 14.63 -17.20
N ILE A 118 -0.24 14.11 -16.87
CA ILE A 118 0.93 14.92 -16.58
C ILE A 118 1.28 15.81 -17.78
N LEU A 119 1.42 15.21 -18.97
CA LEU A 119 1.75 15.96 -20.19
C LEU A 119 0.72 17.05 -20.49
N ALA A 120 -0.57 16.74 -20.31
CA ALA A 120 -1.65 17.70 -20.54
C ALA A 120 -1.59 18.90 -19.56
N LEU A 121 -1.25 18.66 -18.30
CA LEU A 121 -1.10 19.71 -17.29
C LEU A 121 0.17 20.53 -17.48
N GLU A 122 1.30 19.89 -17.79
CA GLU A 122 2.57 20.58 -18.00
C GLU A 122 2.53 21.45 -19.26
N LYS A 123 1.84 21.01 -20.32
CA LYS A 123 1.57 21.83 -21.51
C LYS A 123 0.80 23.12 -21.19
N ARG A 124 0.01 23.11 -20.11
CA ARG A 124 -0.73 24.28 -19.60
C ARG A 124 0.05 25.07 -18.54
N GLY A 125 1.32 24.73 -18.30
CA GLY A 125 2.17 25.41 -17.33
C GLY A 125 1.94 25.00 -15.88
N PHE A 126 1.19 23.92 -15.60
CA PHE A 126 1.01 23.42 -14.25
C PHE A 126 2.14 22.44 -13.89
N PRO A 127 3.00 22.76 -12.91
CA PRO A 127 4.09 21.88 -12.52
C PRO A 127 3.55 20.63 -11.81
N THR A 128 4.00 19.45 -12.25
CA THR A 128 3.55 18.17 -11.67
C THR A 128 4.67 17.42 -10.95
N LEU A 129 4.30 16.42 -10.16
CA LEU A 129 5.20 15.44 -9.57
C LEU A 129 4.59 14.04 -9.66
N LYS A 130 5.30 13.11 -10.31
CA LYS A 130 4.95 11.69 -10.33
C LYS A 130 5.69 10.94 -9.23
N LEU A 131 4.96 10.20 -8.40
CA LEU A 131 5.49 9.29 -7.40
C LEU A 131 5.33 7.85 -7.90
N THR A 132 6.39 7.06 -7.82
CA THR A 132 6.41 5.66 -8.28
C THR A 132 6.73 4.73 -7.11
N PRO A 133 5.74 3.99 -6.56
CA PRO A 133 5.92 3.04 -5.47
C PRO A 133 6.26 1.63 -6.01
N LEU A 134 7.17 1.53 -6.99
CA LEU A 134 7.53 0.25 -7.57
C LEU A 134 8.92 -0.24 -7.10
N PRO A 135 9.05 -1.52 -6.71
CA PRO A 135 10.36 -2.15 -6.53
C PRO A 135 11.04 -2.44 -7.87
N GLU A 136 10.25 -2.62 -8.93
CA GLU A 136 10.71 -2.78 -10.30
C GLU A 136 10.79 -1.40 -10.93
N ALA A 137 11.90 -0.72 -10.68
CA ALA A 137 12.18 0.59 -11.25
C ALA A 137 12.29 0.46 -12.77
N HIS A 138 11.18 0.72 -13.48
CA HIS A 138 11.15 0.77 -14.93
C HIS A 138 12.07 1.86 -15.45
N PHE A 139 13.01 1.51 -16.33
CA PHE A 139 13.91 2.45 -17.00
C PHE A 139 14.20 2.00 -18.44
N PRO A 140 14.46 2.94 -19.37
CA PRO A 140 14.34 4.40 -19.22
C PRO A 140 12.87 4.85 -19.10
N ARG A 141 12.62 5.93 -18.34
CA ARG A 141 11.26 6.45 -18.10
C ARG A 141 10.88 7.49 -19.14
N PHE A 142 9.58 7.58 -19.45
CA PHE A 142 9.05 8.61 -20.34
C PHE A 142 8.88 9.98 -19.65
N VAL A 143 8.31 10.00 -18.43
CA VAL A 143 8.13 11.21 -17.60
C VAL A 143 9.00 11.12 -16.35
N PRO A 144 9.64 12.23 -15.89
CA PRO A 144 10.41 12.23 -14.66
C PRO A 144 9.57 11.83 -13.44
N SER A 145 10.11 10.98 -12.57
CA SER A 145 9.40 10.52 -11.37
C SER A 145 10.31 10.41 -10.15
N CYS A 146 9.68 10.39 -8.97
CA CYS A 146 10.32 10.16 -7.69
C CYS A 146 9.97 8.75 -7.20
N PHE A 147 11.00 7.92 -6.99
CA PHE A 147 10.81 6.60 -6.38
C PHE A 147 10.54 6.75 -4.88
N ILE A 148 9.35 6.36 -4.44
CA ILE A 148 8.95 6.48 -3.02
C ILE A 148 8.98 5.16 -2.26
N GLN A 149 9.13 4.03 -2.97
CA GLN A 149 9.12 2.71 -2.32
C GLN A 149 10.20 2.56 -1.23
N PRO A 150 11.46 3.01 -1.42
CA PRO A 150 12.46 2.91 -0.35
C PRO A 150 12.10 3.73 0.90
N ALA A 151 11.45 4.88 0.72
CA ALA A 151 10.98 5.69 1.84
C ALA A 151 9.83 5.00 2.58
N ILE A 152 8.88 4.41 1.84
CA ILE A 152 7.79 3.60 2.41
C ILE A 152 8.34 2.39 3.16
N ASP A 153 9.25 1.63 2.54
CA ASP A 153 9.88 0.44 3.15
C ASP A 153 10.63 0.83 4.43
N ARG A 154 11.32 1.97 4.42
CA ARG A 154 11.99 2.52 5.59
C ARG A 154 10.98 2.83 6.70
N VAL A 155 9.89 3.54 6.41
CA VAL A 155 8.84 3.86 7.39
C VAL A 155 8.29 2.58 8.03
N LYS A 156 7.93 1.58 7.21
CA LYS A 156 7.44 0.26 7.66
C LYS A 156 8.46 -0.53 8.49
N LEU A 157 9.75 -0.35 8.21
CA LEU A 157 10.78 -0.99 9.02
C LEU A 157 10.89 -0.28 10.37
N PHE A 158 10.95 1.05 10.37
CA PHE A 158 11.10 1.83 11.60
C PHE A 158 9.94 1.60 12.54
N ALA A 159 8.72 1.72 12.03
CA ALA A 159 7.62 1.61 12.95
C ALA A 159 7.41 0.13 13.40
N SER A 160 7.91 -0.89 12.66
CA SER A 160 7.96 -2.31 13.11
C SER A 160 8.88 -2.56 14.28
N VAL A 161 9.82 -1.65 14.52
CA VAL A 161 10.73 -1.69 15.67
C VAL A 161 10.21 -0.82 16.81
N THR A 162 9.32 0.15 16.55
CA THR A 162 8.71 0.95 17.62
C THR A 162 7.53 0.21 18.25
N ASN A 163 7.57 0.06 19.58
CA ASN A 163 6.48 -0.53 20.35
C ASN A 163 5.40 0.52 20.65
N VAL A 164 4.62 0.92 19.63
CA VAL A 164 3.48 1.81 19.82
C VAL A 164 2.24 0.96 20.11
N GLN A 165 1.58 1.24 21.23
CA GLN A 165 0.34 0.54 21.60
C GLN A 165 -0.86 1.21 20.92
N PRO A 166 -1.60 0.50 20.06
CA PRO A 166 -2.77 1.06 19.41
C PRO A 166 -3.94 1.18 20.40
N VAL A 167 -4.75 2.22 20.25
CA VAL A 167 -5.99 2.42 21.00
C VAL A 167 -7.12 1.76 20.23
N LEU A 168 -7.58 0.61 20.73
CA LEU A 168 -8.56 -0.25 20.05
C LEU A 168 -9.72 -0.62 21.00
N PRO A 169 -10.64 0.31 21.30
CA PRO A 169 -11.81 -0.01 22.11
C PRO A 169 -12.63 -1.14 21.48
N GLN A 170 -13.05 -2.09 22.32
CA GLN A 170 -13.87 -3.25 21.96
C GLN A 170 -13.26 -4.18 20.88
N PHE A 171 -11.93 -4.21 20.76
CA PHE A 171 -11.27 -4.99 19.71
C PHE A 171 -11.46 -6.50 19.88
N ASP A 172 -11.46 -7.00 21.12
CA ASP A 172 -11.51 -8.44 21.36
C ASP A 172 -12.94 -8.97 21.09
N GLU A 173 -13.96 -8.17 21.42
CA GLU A 173 -15.37 -8.41 21.06
C GLU A 173 -15.57 -8.33 19.55
N PHE A 174 -15.02 -7.30 18.89
CA PHE A 174 -15.02 -7.20 17.44
C PHE A 174 -14.38 -8.43 16.79
N LEU A 175 -13.22 -8.87 17.29
CA LEU A 175 -12.47 -9.97 16.70
C LEU A 175 -13.24 -11.29 16.85
N ALA A 176 -13.92 -11.49 17.98
CA ALA A 176 -14.79 -12.65 18.17
C ALA A 176 -15.93 -12.67 17.14
N GLU A 177 -16.63 -11.55 16.95
CA GLU A 177 -17.72 -11.42 15.98
C GLU A 177 -17.21 -11.56 14.53
N ALA A 178 -16.08 -10.92 14.21
CA ALA A 178 -15.44 -11.03 12.91
C ALA A 178 -15.02 -12.47 12.61
N ARG A 179 -14.49 -13.21 13.59
CA ARG A 179 -14.16 -14.64 13.46
C ARG A 179 -15.39 -15.52 13.33
N ALA A 180 -16.49 -15.18 13.99
CA ALA A 180 -17.76 -15.87 13.77
C ALA A 180 -18.25 -15.71 12.31
N LYS A 181 -18.07 -14.51 11.73
CA LYS A 181 -18.50 -14.21 10.35
C LYS A 181 -17.51 -14.68 9.26
N PHE A 182 -16.21 -14.66 9.52
CA PHE A 182 -15.14 -14.84 8.53
C PHE A 182 -14.09 -15.92 8.89
N GLY A 183 -14.21 -16.56 10.04
CA GLY A 183 -13.24 -17.57 10.51
C GLY A 183 -11.85 -16.97 10.78
N ALA A 184 -10.80 -17.76 10.49
CA ALA A 184 -9.41 -17.36 10.69
C ALA A 184 -8.92 -16.24 9.76
N LEU A 185 -9.76 -15.76 8.83
CA LEU A 185 -9.42 -14.73 7.86
C LEU A 185 -9.42 -13.32 8.46
N ALA A 186 -10.07 -13.14 9.62
CA ALA A 186 -10.05 -11.89 10.37
C ALA A 186 -8.67 -11.64 11.01
N PRO A 187 -7.94 -10.57 10.61
CA PRO A 187 -6.62 -10.29 11.15
C PRO A 187 -6.64 -10.08 12.67
N ASP A 188 -5.66 -10.61 13.39
CA ASP A 188 -5.56 -10.41 14.84
C ASP A 188 -4.94 -9.04 15.19
N ARG A 189 -4.79 -8.78 16.50
CA ARG A 189 -4.18 -7.53 17.00
C ARG A 189 -2.75 -7.31 16.48
N ARG A 190 -1.99 -8.38 16.22
CA ARG A 190 -0.60 -8.27 15.76
C ARG A 190 -0.55 -7.69 14.35
N TRP A 191 -1.54 -7.97 13.52
CA TRP A 191 -1.65 -7.38 12.19
C TRP A 191 -1.79 -5.85 12.25
N LEU A 192 -2.59 -5.33 13.19
CA LEU A 192 -2.78 -3.89 13.39
C LEU A 192 -1.50 -3.20 13.82
N VAL A 193 -0.75 -3.83 14.73
CA VAL A 193 0.58 -3.35 15.13
C VAL A 193 1.48 -3.25 13.90
N VAL A 194 1.49 -4.23 12.99
CA VAL A 194 2.34 -4.19 11.78
C VAL A 194 1.99 -3.08 10.78
N GLN A 195 0.73 -2.63 10.71
CA GLN A 195 0.37 -1.51 9.82
C GLN A 195 0.59 -0.14 10.47
N ALA A 196 0.52 -0.09 11.80
CA ALA A 196 0.93 1.06 12.61
C ALA A 196 2.45 1.27 12.61
N SER A 197 3.13 0.15 12.40
CA SER A 197 4.56 -0.07 12.28
C SER A 197 5.10 0.09 10.86
#